data_AF-T1ANB5-F1
#
_entry.id   AF-T1ANB5-F1
#
_cell.length_a   1.000
_cell.length_b   1.000
_cell.length_c   1.000
_cell.angle_alpha   90.00
_cell.angle_beta   90.00
_cell.angle_gamma   90.00
#
_symmetry.space_group_name_H-M   'P 1'
#
loop_
_entity.id
_entity.type
_entity.pdbx_description
1 polymer ?
#
loop_
_entity_poly.entity_id
_entity_poly.type
_entity_poly.pdbx_seq_one_letter_code
_entity_poly.pdbx_strand_id
1 'polypeptide(L)'
;MAPPVGRWPFDALALPGCPWLVVQGENDEVVDPQAVFDFVERLESKPVLIRMPDTGHFFHRRLMDLRGAVRHAIRGWLPPPREVT
;
A
#
# COMPACT_ATOMS: atom_id res chain seq x y z
N MET A 1 2.20 3.74 2.18
CA MET A 1 1.89 3.80 3.63
C MET A 1 0.63 2.98 3.82
N ALA A 2 0.59 2.15 4.86
CA ALA A 2 -0.57 1.32 5.17
C ALA A 2 -1.82 2.17 5.47
N PRO A 3 -3.02 1.76 5.04
CA PRO A 3 -4.25 2.36 5.51
C PRO A 3 -4.45 2.04 7.00
N PRO A 4 -4.81 3.02 7.87
CA PRO A 4 -5.02 2.79 9.30
C PRO A 4 -6.34 2.07 9.61
N VAL A 5 -6.49 0.84 9.13
CA VAL A 5 -7.71 0.02 9.30
C VAL A 5 -8.00 -0.16 10.80
N GLY A 6 -9.22 0.22 11.23
CA GLY A 6 -9.66 0.16 12.63
C GLY A 6 -9.62 1.48 13.41
N ARG A 7 -8.99 2.54 12.88
CA ARG A 7 -8.94 3.88 13.53
C ARG A 7 -9.89 4.91 12.93
N TRP A 8 -10.38 4.65 11.71
CA TRP A 8 -11.43 5.41 11.03
C TRP A 8 -12.43 4.45 10.37
N PRO A 9 -13.71 4.84 10.21
CA PRO A 9 -14.69 4.04 9.47
C PRO A 9 -14.29 4.03 7.98
N PHE A 10 -13.60 2.97 7.55
CA PHE A 10 -13.30 2.73 6.13
C PHE A 10 -14.55 2.48 5.30
N ASP A 11 -15.70 2.22 5.96
CA ASP A 11 -17.01 2.10 5.31
C ASP A 11 -17.49 3.42 4.68
N ALA A 12 -16.93 4.56 5.10
CA ALA A 12 -17.28 5.89 4.56
C ALA A 12 -16.26 6.42 3.53
N LEU A 13 -15.18 5.68 3.25
CA LEU A 13 -14.17 6.11 2.29
C LEU A 13 -14.60 5.68 0.88
N ALA A 14 -14.86 6.67 0.03
CA ALA A 14 -14.98 6.43 -1.41
C ALA A 14 -13.68 5.81 -1.92
N LEU A 15 -13.73 4.53 -2.30
CA LEU A 15 -12.57 3.82 -2.81
C LEU A 15 -12.09 4.47 -4.11
N PRO A 16 -10.77 4.52 -4.38
CA PRO A 16 -10.26 5.06 -5.62
C PRO A 16 -10.80 4.31 -6.83
N GLY A 17 -11.34 5.02 -7.81
CA GLY A 17 -11.74 4.46 -9.11
C GLY A 17 -10.57 4.19 -10.06
N CYS A 18 -9.34 4.12 -9.54
CA CYS A 18 -8.11 3.97 -10.31
C CYS A 18 -7.19 2.92 -9.67
N PRO A 19 -6.18 2.41 -10.40
CA PRO A 19 -5.17 1.53 -9.82
C PRO A 19 -4.49 2.20 -8.63
N TRP A 20 -4.38 1.47 -7.52
CA TRP A 20 -3.82 1.96 -6.28
C TRP A 20 -3.05 0.84 -5.55
N LEU A 21 -2.13 1.27 -4.69
CA LEU A 21 -1.12 0.41 -4.06
C LEU A 21 -1.23 0.52 -2.53
N VAL A 22 -1.33 -0.63 -1.87
CA VAL A 22 -1.19 -0.76 -0.42
C VAL A 22 0.15 -1.42 -0.12
N VAL A 23 0.95 -0.81 0.76
CA VAL A 23 2.19 -1.41 1.28
C VAL A 23 2.08 -1.50 2.80
N GLN A 24 2.19 -2.72 3.32
CA GLN A 24 2.01 -3.05 4.73
C GLN A 24 3.25 -3.80 5.24
N GLY A 25 3.79 -3.38 6.39
CA GLY A 25 4.78 -4.16 7.12
C GLY A 25 4.10 -5.28 7.91
N GLU A 26 4.64 -6.50 7.86
CA GLU A 26 4.05 -7.65 8.55
C GLU A 26 4.25 -7.65 10.08
N ASN A 27 5.18 -6.84 10.58
CA ASN A 27 5.44 -6.67 12.01
C ASN A 27 5.03 -5.28 12.48
N ASP A 28 4.08 -4.64 11.79
CA ASP A 28 3.57 -3.30 12.15
C ASP A 28 2.92 -3.36 13.54
N GLU A 29 3.51 -2.61 14.46
CA GLU A 29 3.14 -2.54 15.86
C GLU A 29 2.06 -1.48 16.14
N VAL A 30 1.70 -0.65 15.16
CA VAL A 30 0.73 0.44 15.27
C VAL A 30 -0.58 0.10 14.56
N VAL A 31 -0.51 -0.61 13.44
CA VAL A 31 -1.64 -1.04 12.62
C VAL A 31 -1.59 -2.54 12.46
N ASP A 32 -2.66 -3.25 12.86
CA ASP A 32 -2.74 -4.71 12.70
C ASP A 32 -2.63 -5.10 11.21
N PRO A 33 -1.55 -5.79 10.80
CA PRO A 33 -1.36 -6.20 9.41
C PRO A 33 -2.49 -7.10 8.91
N GLN A 34 -3.01 -7.99 9.77
CA GLN A 34 -4.05 -8.93 9.38
C GLN A 34 -5.35 -8.19 9.08
N ALA A 35 -5.70 -7.18 9.89
CA ALA A 35 -6.86 -6.32 9.63
C ALA A 35 -6.76 -5.62 8.26
N VAL A 36 -5.57 -5.19 7.85
CA VAL A 36 -5.32 -4.59 6.53
C VAL A 36 -5.46 -5.63 5.41
N PHE A 37 -4.94 -6.84 5.58
CA PHE A 37 -5.07 -7.91 4.59
C PHE A 37 -6.52 -8.31 4.41
N ASP A 38 -7.26 -8.50 5.50
CA ASP A 38 -8.66 -8.86 5.47
C ASP A 38 -9.50 -7.73 4.85
N PHE A 39 -9.14 -6.47 5.09
CA PHE A 39 -9.77 -5.32 4.44
C PHE A 39 -9.58 -5.37 2.92
N VAL A 40 -8.34 -5.54 2.45
CA VAL A 40 -8.04 -5.63 1.01
C VAL A 40 -8.77 -6.79 0.36
N GLU A 41 -8.87 -7.94 1.04
CA GLU A 41 -9.55 -9.12 0.52
C GLU A 41 -11.06 -8.94 0.35
N ARG A 42 -11.69 -8.05 1.14
CA ARG A 42 -13.13 -7.75 1.04
C ARG A 42 -13.49 -6.77 -0.09
N LEU A 43 -12.52 -6.12 -0.72
CA LEU A 43 -12.78 -5.13 -1.77
C LEU A 43 -13.15 -5.80 -3.09
N GLU A 44 -14.21 -5.33 -3.74
CA GLU A 44 -14.59 -5.79 -5.10
C GLU A 44 -13.47 -5.50 -6.11
N SER A 45 -12.89 -4.30 -6.04
CA SER A 45 -11.72 -3.90 -6.83
C SER A 45 -10.49 -3.82 -5.92
N LYS A 46 -9.75 -4.92 -5.86
CA LYS A 46 -8.59 -5.04 -4.96
C LYS A 46 -7.42 -4.14 -5.44
N PRO A 47 -6.80 -3.35 -4.54
CA PRO A 47 -5.52 -2.71 -4.82
C PRO A 47 -4.41 -3.76 -5.01
N VAL A 48 -3.28 -3.32 -5.58
CA VAL A 48 -2.04 -4.08 -5.45
C VAL A 48 -1.61 -4.05 -3.99
N LEU A 49 -1.42 -5.22 -3.39
CA LEU A 49 -0.95 -5.34 -2.00
C LEU A 49 0.49 -5.84 -1.96
N ILE A 50 1.36 -5.08 -1.30
CA ILE A 50 2.73 -5.49 -0.99
C ILE A 50 2.85 -5.71 0.51
N ARG A 51 3.17 -6.96 0.88
CA ARG A 51 3.49 -7.38 2.24
C ARG A 51 5.00 -7.36 2.43
N MET A 52 5.49 -6.61 3.40
CA MET A 52 6.92 -6.50 3.68
C MET A 52 7.26 -7.32 4.94
N PRO A 53 7.91 -8.49 4.80
CA PRO A 53 8.28 -9.33 5.93
C PRO A 53 9.29 -8.61 6.83
N ASP A 54 9.25 -8.93 8.13
CA ASP A 54 10.16 -8.38 9.15
C ASP A 54 10.21 -6.85 9.18
N THR A 55 9.08 -6.20 8.89
CA THR A 55 8.98 -4.74 8.74
C THR A 55 7.89 -4.19 9.66
N GLY A 56 8.28 -3.30 10.57
CA GLY A 56 7.36 -2.56 11.45
C GLY A 56 6.82 -1.28 10.82
N HIS A 57 6.03 -0.52 11.58
CA HIS A 57 5.24 0.61 11.10
C HIS A 57 6.05 1.66 10.32
N PHE A 58 7.24 1.98 10.84
CA PHE A 58 8.10 3.03 10.31
C PHE A 58 9.07 2.56 9.23
N PHE A 59 9.01 1.28 8.83
CA PHE A 59 9.92 0.71 7.84
C PHE A 59 11.41 0.90 8.21
N HIS A 60 11.74 0.82 9.51
CA HIS A 60 13.10 1.02 10.03
C HIS A 60 14.11 0.14 9.28
N ARG A 61 15.13 0.76 8.68
CA ARG A 61 16.16 0.12 7.83
C ARG A 61 15.64 -0.56 6.55
N ARG A 62 14.36 -0.42 6.21
CA ARG A 62 13.71 -1.01 5.02
C ARG A 62 13.26 0.02 3.98
N LEU A 63 13.68 1.29 4.11
CA LEU A 63 13.29 2.37 3.19
C LEU A 63 13.76 2.12 1.74
N MET A 64 14.90 1.47 1.56
CA MET A 64 15.40 1.11 0.23
C MET A 64 14.56 0.01 -0.42
N ASP A 65 14.14 -0.98 0.37
CA ASP A 65 13.21 -2.03 -0.05
C ASP A 65 11.85 -1.42 -0.41
N LEU A 66 11.32 -0.53 0.45
CA LEU A 66 10.07 0.19 0.21
C LEU A 66 10.11 0.97 -1.11
N ARG A 67 11.20 1.71 -1.35
CA ARG A 67 11.40 2.44 -2.61
C ARG A 67 11.40 1.51 -3.81
N GLY A 68 12.08 0.36 -3.71
CA GLY A 68 12.13 -0.65 -4.76
C GLY A 68 10.75 -1.23 -5.06
N ALA A 69 10.04 -1.63 -4.02
CA ALA A 69 8.68 -2.17 -4.08
C ALA A 69 7.71 -1.19 -4.76
N VAL A 70 7.70 0.09 -4.34
CA VAL A 70 6.85 1.12 -4.94
C VAL A 70 7.21 1.33 -6.42
N ARG A 71 8.49 1.52 -6.74
CA ARG A 71 8.93 1.72 -8.14
C ARG A 71 8.54 0.56 -9.05
N HIS A 72 8.67 -0.67 -8.55
CA HIS A 72 8.30 -1.86 -9.31
C HIS A 72 6.80 -1.90 -9.58
N ALA A 73 5.97 -1.69 -8.54
CA ALA A 73 4.53 -1.77 -8.66
C ALA A 73 3.92 -0.70 -9.57
N ILE A 74 4.40 0.55 -9.49
CA ILE A 74 3.80 1.66 -10.24
C ILE A 74 4.34 1.80 -11.66
N ARG A 75 5.30 0.97 -12.09
CA ARG A 75 6.00 1.15 -13.38
C ARG A 75 5.03 1.17 -14.57
N GLY A 76 3.98 0.35 -14.52
CA GLY A 76 2.93 0.29 -15.54
C GLY A 76 1.90 1.43 -15.45
N TRP A 77 1.95 2.27 -14.42
CA TRP A 77 1.01 3.37 -14.19
C TRP A 77 1.60 4.74 -14.54
N LEU A 78 2.88 4.78 -14.89
CA LEU A 78 3.55 6.04 -15.22
C LEU A 78 2.99 6.63 -16.51
N PRO A 79 2.72 7.96 -16.56
CA PRO A 79 2.40 8.62 -17.81
C PRO A 79 3.59 8.52 -18.78
N PRO A 80 3.36 8.72 -20.09
CA PRO A 80 4.45 8.77 -21.05
C PRO A 80 5.51 9.82 -20.65
N PRO A 81 6.80 9.59 -20.98
CA PRO A 81 7.84 10.58 -20.74
C PRO A 81 7.46 11.92 -21.35
N ARG A 82 7.66 13.01 -20.58
CA ARG A 82 7.39 14.35 -21.09
C ARG A 82 8.39 14.64 -22.22
N GLU A 83 7.91 14.87 -23.43
CA GLU A 83 8.76 15.33 -24.53
C GLU A 83 9.34 16.69 -24.16
N VAL A 84 10.67 16.81 -24.18
CA VAL A 84 11.36 18.08 -23.99
C VAL A 84 11.65 18.61 -25.40
N THR A 85 10.88 19.61 -25.83
CA THR A 85 11.15 20.39 -27.04
C THR A 85 12.05 21.58 -26.69
#